data_AF-X0XFY0-F1
#
_entry.id   AF-X0XFY0-F1
#
_cell.length_a   1.000
_cell.length_b   1.000
_cell.length_c   1.000
_cell.angle_alpha   90.00
_cell.angle_beta   90.00
_cell.angle_gamma   90.00
#
_symmetry.space_group_name_H-M   'P 1'
#
loop_
_entity.id
_entity.type
_entity.pdbx_description
1 polymer ?
#
loop_
_entity_poly.entity_id
_entity_poly.type
_entity_poly.pdbx_seq_one_letter_code
_entity_poly.pdbx_strand_id
1 'polypeptide(L)'
;MKTGKNSQGIYRLPDSLAEDLENLREIIDKFGKGEISETRFRAFRVPQGIYEQREAGKYMLRVRLPAGMILPQQMRSVAGVSKKYGNRIIHVTTRQDVQVHRVSLENMYPALAALRQAGLSTKGGGGNTVRNITSCYDAGVCTTEVFDVSSYAVALTEFMLADPLSFELPRKYKIAFSGCSRDCAGATVSDVGFIAKRQNGKQGFSAYAGGGMGAYSKVGDLLEEFVPDGEVHLVAEA
;
A
#
# COMPACT_ATOMS: atom_id res chain seq x y z
N MET A 1 -5.98 -20.77 -30.25
CA MET A 1 -4.72 -20.61 -29.47
C MET A 1 -5.12 -20.18 -28.07
N LYS A 2 -4.87 -21.02 -27.05
CA LYS A 2 -5.40 -20.84 -25.68
C LYS A 2 -4.86 -19.54 -25.07
N THR A 3 -5.75 -18.58 -24.81
CA THR A 3 -5.51 -17.39 -24.00
C THR A 3 -5.22 -17.84 -22.55
N GLY A 4 -3.94 -17.93 -22.22
CA GLY A 4 -3.46 -18.44 -20.95
C GLY A 4 -3.76 -17.49 -19.79
N LYS A 5 -4.70 -17.90 -18.93
CA LYS A 5 -4.79 -17.64 -17.48
C LYS A 5 -4.27 -16.29 -16.99
N ASN A 6 -5.18 -15.32 -16.84
CA ASN A 6 -5.06 -14.24 -15.84
C ASN A 6 -4.90 -14.88 -14.45
N SER A 7 -3.68 -15.07 -13.95
CA SER A 7 -3.52 -15.31 -12.51
C SER A 7 -3.74 -13.98 -11.80
N GLN A 8 -4.96 -13.74 -11.32
CA GLN A 8 -5.29 -12.60 -10.47
C GLN A 8 -4.35 -12.58 -9.25
N GLY A 9 -3.75 -11.43 -8.95
CA GLY A 9 -3.00 -11.23 -7.72
C GLY A 9 -3.93 -11.24 -6.49
N ILE A 10 -3.38 -10.99 -5.29
CA ILE A 10 -4.18 -10.83 -4.07
C ILE A 10 -5.26 -9.75 -4.20
N TYR A 11 -5.00 -8.71 -5.00
CA TYR A 11 -5.88 -7.58 -5.19
C TYR A 11 -5.90 -7.15 -6.66
N ARG A 12 -6.96 -6.45 -7.06
CA ARG A 12 -7.14 -5.86 -8.38
C ARG A 12 -6.36 -4.56 -8.49
N LEU A 13 -5.49 -4.48 -9.50
CA LEU A 13 -4.86 -3.23 -9.88
C LEU A 13 -5.87 -2.35 -10.64
N PRO A 14 -5.89 -1.02 -10.44
CA PRO A 14 -6.79 -0.15 -11.19
C PRO A 14 -6.38 -0.10 -12.66
N ASP A 15 -7.37 0.10 -13.53
CA ASP A 15 -7.16 0.15 -14.99
C ASP A 15 -6.24 1.31 -15.39
N SER A 16 -6.32 2.44 -14.66
CA SER A 16 -5.50 3.64 -14.84
C SER A 16 -4.01 3.42 -14.58
N LEU A 17 -3.61 2.35 -13.87
CA LEU A 17 -2.21 2.13 -13.53
C LEU A 17 -1.31 1.91 -14.77
N ALA A 18 -1.86 1.45 -15.90
CA ALA A 18 -1.08 1.33 -17.13
C ALA A 18 -0.63 2.71 -17.63
N GLU A 19 -1.57 3.64 -17.67
CA GLU A 19 -1.37 5.03 -18.08
C GLU A 19 -0.47 5.77 -17.08
N ASP A 20 -0.70 5.56 -15.77
CA ASP A 20 0.16 6.14 -14.72
C ASP A 20 1.64 5.77 -14.89
N LEU A 21 1.93 4.50 -15.23
CA LEU A 21 3.30 4.05 -15.44
C LEU A 21 3.90 4.62 -16.72
N GLU A 22 3.10 4.81 -17.76
CA GLU A 22 3.56 5.41 -19.01
C GLU A 22 3.86 6.90 -18.83
N ASN A 23 2.98 7.63 -18.14
CA ASN A 23 3.22 9.01 -17.73
C ASN A 23 4.50 9.11 -16.87
N LEU A 24 4.71 8.18 -15.93
CA LEU A 24 5.93 8.14 -15.14
C LEU A 24 7.17 7.86 -16.00
N ARG A 25 7.07 7.01 -17.04
CA ARG A 25 8.18 6.76 -17.98
C ARG A 25 8.61 8.04 -18.66
N GLU A 26 7.67 8.81 -19.20
CA GLU A 26 7.98 10.08 -19.84
C GLU A 26 8.65 11.08 -18.88
N ILE A 27 8.17 11.11 -17.64
CA ILE A 27 8.74 11.97 -16.59
C ILE A 27 10.17 11.53 -16.24
N ILE A 28 10.44 10.23 -16.14
CA ILE A 28 11.79 9.67 -15.94
C ILE A 28 12.71 10.07 -17.11
N ASP A 29 12.24 9.93 -18.35
CA ASP A 29 13.01 10.26 -19.56
C ASP A 29 13.36 11.75 -19.60
N LYS A 30 12.38 12.63 -19.31
CA LYS A 30 12.59 14.09 -19.22
C LYS A 30 13.59 14.46 -18.12
N PHE A 31 13.51 13.79 -16.96
CA PHE A 31 14.46 14.02 -15.87
C PHE A 31 15.88 13.58 -16.25
N GLY A 32 16.03 12.40 -16.87
CA GLY A 32 17.32 11.89 -17.35
C GLY A 32 18.00 12.80 -18.38
N LYS A 33 17.21 13.57 -19.14
CA LYS A 33 17.70 14.58 -20.10
C LYS A 33 17.94 15.96 -19.48
N GLY A 34 17.63 16.16 -18.21
CA GLY A 34 17.73 17.46 -17.53
C GLY A 34 16.62 18.46 -17.88
N GLU A 35 15.53 18.01 -18.51
CA GLU A 35 14.41 18.87 -18.93
C GLU A 35 13.48 19.22 -17.76
N ILE A 36 13.52 18.47 -16.65
CA ILE A 36 12.78 18.76 -15.43
C ILE A 36 13.69 18.76 -14.20
N SER A 37 13.37 19.60 -13.22
CA SER A 37 14.12 19.71 -11.96
C SER A 37 13.89 18.52 -11.04
N GLU A 38 14.82 18.26 -10.11
CA GLU A 38 14.65 17.25 -9.05
C GLU A 38 13.38 17.51 -8.22
N THR A 39 13.06 18.76 -7.92
CA THR A 39 11.82 19.11 -7.20
C THR A 39 10.58 18.65 -7.96
N ARG A 40 10.54 18.87 -9.28
CA ARG A 40 9.42 18.44 -10.12
C ARG A 40 9.39 16.92 -10.23
N PHE A 41 10.54 16.27 -10.45
CA PHE A 41 10.62 14.81 -10.53
C PHE A 41 10.17 14.14 -9.23
N ARG A 42 10.61 14.67 -8.07
CA ARG A 42 10.19 14.25 -6.73
C ARG A 42 8.66 14.27 -6.58
N ALA A 43 7.99 15.30 -7.08
CA ALA A 43 6.54 15.42 -6.99
C ALA A 43 5.79 14.27 -7.70
N PHE A 44 6.33 13.76 -8.82
CA PHE A 44 5.73 12.63 -9.55
C PHE A 44 6.11 11.27 -8.98
N ARG A 45 7.40 11.06 -8.64
CA ARG A 45 7.89 9.72 -8.23
C ARG A 45 7.48 9.33 -6.81
N VAL A 46 7.34 10.30 -5.90
CA VAL A 46 7.08 10.02 -4.48
C VAL A 46 5.68 9.44 -4.25
N PRO A 47 4.59 9.97 -4.84
CA PRO A 47 3.28 9.31 -4.84
C PRO A 47 3.30 7.90 -5.44
N GLN A 48 4.20 7.63 -6.38
CA GLN A 48 4.41 6.30 -6.97
C GLN A 48 5.24 5.35 -6.09
N GLY A 49 5.51 5.72 -4.83
CA GLY A 49 6.25 4.88 -3.88
C GLY A 49 7.75 4.83 -4.11
N ILE A 50 8.30 5.84 -4.81
CA ILE A 50 9.70 5.89 -5.23
C ILE A 50 10.44 6.98 -4.47
N TYR A 51 11.39 6.57 -3.63
CA TYR A 51 12.22 7.49 -2.86
C TYR A 51 13.68 7.37 -3.28
N GLU A 52 14.31 8.51 -3.57
CA GLU A 52 15.76 8.56 -3.69
C GLU A 52 16.41 8.27 -2.33
N GLN A 53 17.48 7.51 -2.37
CA GLN A 53 18.30 7.16 -1.22
C GLN A 53 19.38 8.23 -0.99
N ARG A 54 20.13 8.11 0.10
CA ARG A 54 21.27 9.01 0.37
C ARG A 54 22.36 8.94 -0.70
N GLU A 55 22.46 7.80 -1.39
CA GLU A 55 23.29 7.65 -2.59
C GLU A 55 22.54 8.26 -3.77
N ALA A 56 23.07 9.35 -4.34
CA ALA A 56 22.44 10.09 -5.42
C ALA A 56 22.16 9.19 -6.64
N GLY A 57 20.99 9.38 -7.25
CA GLY A 57 20.57 8.58 -8.42
C GLY A 57 20.25 7.11 -8.13
N LYS A 58 20.15 6.73 -6.84
CA LYS A 58 19.65 5.43 -6.40
C LYS A 58 18.31 5.58 -5.71
N TYR A 59 17.36 4.72 -6.08
CA TYR A 59 15.99 4.78 -5.64
C TYR A 59 15.57 3.49 -4.92
N MET A 60 14.71 3.67 -3.93
CA MET A 60 13.93 2.63 -3.28
C MET A 60 12.53 2.60 -3.90
N LEU A 61 12.08 1.40 -4.25
CA LEU A 61 10.72 1.11 -4.70
C LEU A 61 9.97 0.40 -3.58
N ARG A 62 8.90 1.01 -3.07
CA ARG A 62 8.03 0.37 -2.06
C ARG A 62 6.88 -0.34 -2.76
N VAL A 63 6.89 -1.67 -2.70
CA VAL A 63 5.84 -2.52 -3.27
C VAL A 63 4.73 -2.69 -2.24
N ARG A 64 3.50 -2.35 -2.65
CA ARG A 64 2.32 -2.41 -1.81
C ARG A 64 1.84 -3.86 -1.65
N LEU A 65 1.63 -4.29 -0.40
CA LEU A 65 1.09 -5.62 -0.07
C LEU A 65 -0.12 -5.46 0.87
N PRO A 66 -1.34 -5.34 0.32
CA PRO A 66 -2.56 -5.20 1.12
C PRO A 66 -2.68 -6.35 2.12
N ALA A 67 -3.06 -6.04 3.37
CA ALA A 67 -3.12 -7.04 4.45
C ALA A 67 -1.79 -7.78 4.73
N GLY A 68 -0.66 -7.32 4.16
CA GLY A 68 0.61 -8.05 4.17
C GLY A 68 0.62 -9.34 3.35
N MET A 69 -0.40 -9.54 2.53
CA MET A 69 -0.56 -10.77 1.74
C MET A 69 0.23 -10.69 0.44
N ILE A 70 0.83 -11.83 0.07
CA ILE A 70 1.57 -11.97 -1.18
C ILE A 70 1.55 -13.43 -1.64
N LEU A 71 1.29 -13.66 -2.92
CA LEU A 71 1.37 -15.01 -3.50
C LEU A 71 2.84 -15.44 -3.70
N PRO A 72 3.15 -16.75 -3.67
CA PRO A 72 4.51 -17.24 -3.92
C PRO A 72 5.11 -16.77 -5.26
N GLN A 73 4.28 -16.65 -6.30
CA GLN A 73 4.71 -16.13 -7.61
C GLN A 73 5.00 -14.62 -7.60
N GLN A 74 4.25 -13.85 -6.82
CA GLN A 74 4.49 -12.42 -6.60
C GLN A 74 5.80 -12.22 -5.86
N MET A 75 6.05 -13.00 -4.80
CA MET A 75 7.32 -12.93 -4.06
C MET A 75 8.53 -13.29 -4.95
N ARG A 76 8.41 -14.32 -5.80
CA ARG A 76 9.44 -14.64 -6.81
C ARG A 76 9.68 -13.46 -7.77
N SER A 77 8.63 -12.74 -8.15
CA SER A 77 8.74 -11.58 -9.03
C SER A 77 9.46 -10.41 -8.35
N VAL A 78 9.14 -10.12 -7.08
CA VAL A 78 9.86 -9.11 -6.28
C VAL A 78 11.34 -9.49 -6.13
N ALA A 79 11.65 -10.77 -5.88
CA ALA A 79 13.03 -11.27 -5.82
C ALA A 79 13.76 -11.11 -7.17
N GLY A 80 13.09 -11.40 -8.29
CA GLY A 80 13.63 -11.18 -9.63
C GLY A 80 13.94 -9.71 -9.90
N VAL A 81 13.04 -8.81 -9.50
CA VAL A 81 13.22 -7.34 -9.61
C VAL A 81 14.41 -6.88 -8.78
N SER A 82 14.51 -7.30 -7.50
CA SER A 82 15.66 -6.96 -6.65
C SER A 82 16.97 -7.51 -7.20
N LYS A 83 16.96 -8.73 -7.77
CA LYS A 83 18.17 -9.34 -8.36
C LYS A 83 18.64 -8.65 -9.62
N LYS A 84 17.71 -8.20 -10.48
CA LYS A 84 18.02 -7.62 -11.79
C LYS A 84 18.28 -6.12 -11.73
N TYR A 85 17.49 -5.40 -10.94
CA TYR A 85 17.46 -3.94 -10.95
C TYR A 85 17.92 -3.31 -9.64
N GLY A 86 17.94 -4.07 -8.54
CA GLY A 86 18.34 -3.60 -7.21
C GLY A 86 19.65 -4.22 -6.74
N ASN A 87 19.76 -4.40 -5.42
CA ASN A 87 20.96 -4.92 -4.75
C ASN A 87 20.81 -6.35 -4.22
N ARG A 88 19.81 -7.12 -4.68
CA ARG A 88 19.48 -8.48 -4.18
C ARG A 88 19.02 -8.55 -2.73
N ILE A 89 18.71 -7.41 -2.11
CA ILE A 89 18.14 -7.33 -0.76
C ILE A 89 16.69 -6.85 -0.89
N ILE A 90 15.82 -7.44 -0.07
CA ILE A 90 14.42 -7.03 0.09
C ILE A 90 14.22 -6.69 1.56
N HIS A 91 13.65 -5.52 1.83
CA HIS A 91 13.34 -5.10 3.19
C HIS A 91 11.84 -5.20 3.44
N VAL A 92 11.43 -5.98 4.44
CA VAL A 92 10.05 -5.98 4.94
C VAL A 92 9.85 -4.76 5.84
N THR A 93 8.72 -4.08 5.69
CA THR A 93 8.42 -2.86 6.43
C THR A 93 7.50 -3.12 7.62
N THR A 94 7.48 -2.18 8.57
CA THR A 94 6.50 -2.20 9.69
C THR A 94 5.06 -1.98 9.25
N ARG A 95 4.81 -1.72 7.97
CA ARG A 95 3.46 -1.66 7.38
C ARG A 95 3.22 -2.78 6.36
N GLN A 96 3.89 -3.91 6.56
CA GLN A 96 3.68 -5.14 5.79
C GLN A 96 4.02 -5.06 4.28
N ASP A 97 4.49 -3.92 3.78
CA ASP A 97 5.08 -3.78 2.45
C ASP A 97 6.48 -4.41 2.36
N VAL A 98 6.99 -4.51 1.13
CA VAL A 98 8.39 -4.80 0.85
C VAL A 98 9.06 -3.68 0.07
N GLN A 99 10.37 -3.49 0.24
CA GLN A 99 11.15 -2.47 -0.46
C GLN A 99 12.30 -3.10 -1.24
N VAL A 100 12.46 -2.67 -2.49
CA VAL A 100 13.62 -2.95 -3.34
C VAL A 100 14.49 -1.71 -3.39
N HIS A 101 15.77 -1.85 -3.06
CA HIS A 101 16.71 -0.73 -2.95
C HIS A 101 17.74 -0.73 -4.08
N ARG A 102 18.39 0.42 -4.25
CA ARG A 102 19.50 0.71 -5.16
C ARG A 102 19.15 0.56 -6.63
N VAL A 103 17.88 0.82 -6.96
CA VAL A 103 17.41 0.89 -8.35
C VAL A 103 17.93 2.17 -8.98
N SER A 104 18.62 2.10 -10.11
CA SER A 104 19.05 3.29 -10.85
C SER A 104 17.90 3.90 -11.66
N LEU A 105 18.07 5.15 -12.10
CA LEU A 105 17.04 5.88 -12.85
C LEU A 105 16.57 5.11 -14.09
N GLU A 106 17.50 4.59 -14.89
CA GLU A 106 17.22 3.85 -16.12
C GLU A 106 16.55 2.49 -15.88
N ASN A 107 16.72 1.92 -14.67
CA ASN A 107 16.11 0.65 -14.29
C ASN A 107 14.76 0.82 -13.58
N MET A 108 14.35 2.06 -13.28
CA MET A 108 13.12 2.35 -12.54
C MET A 108 11.89 1.85 -13.28
N TYR A 109 11.66 2.28 -14.52
CA TYR A 109 10.50 1.85 -15.30
C TYR A 109 10.48 0.33 -15.59
N PRO A 110 11.58 -0.30 -16.05
CA PRO A 110 11.63 -1.75 -16.23
C PRO A 110 11.31 -2.56 -14.96
N ALA A 111 11.70 -2.06 -13.79
CA ALA A 111 11.36 -2.67 -12.51
C ALA A 111 9.85 -2.58 -12.21
N LEU A 112 9.26 -1.40 -12.40
CA LEU A 112 7.83 -1.17 -12.18
C LEU A 112 6.96 -1.99 -13.14
N ALA A 113 7.35 -2.06 -14.42
CA ALA A 113 6.65 -2.87 -15.42
C ALA A 113 6.67 -4.37 -15.05
N ALA A 114 7.80 -4.88 -14.55
CA ALA A 114 7.91 -6.27 -14.08
C ALA A 114 7.03 -6.54 -12.84
N LEU A 115 6.94 -5.58 -11.91
CA LEU A 115 6.01 -5.68 -10.76
C LEU A 115 4.55 -5.69 -11.23
N ARG A 116 4.17 -4.80 -12.17
CA ARG A 116 2.81 -4.75 -12.72
C ARG A 116 2.40 -6.07 -13.38
N GLN A 117 3.30 -6.68 -14.16
CA GLN A 117 3.05 -7.99 -14.78
C GLN A 117 2.76 -9.10 -13.75
N ALA A 118 3.29 -8.97 -12.53
CA ALA A 118 3.01 -9.88 -11.43
C ALA A 118 1.75 -9.51 -10.62
N GLY A 119 0.98 -8.50 -11.04
CA GLY A 119 -0.16 -8.00 -10.28
C GLY A 119 0.24 -7.25 -9.01
N LEU A 120 1.38 -6.55 -9.03
CA LEU A 120 1.89 -5.72 -7.93
C LEU A 120 2.02 -4.27 -8.37
N SER A 121 1.90 -3.34 -7.41
CA SER A 121 2.08 -1.91 -7.65
C SER A 121 2.87 -1.24 -6.53
N THR A 122 3.54 -0.14 -6.85
CA THR A 122 4.20 0.75 -5.88
C THR A 122 3.39 2.02 -5.61
N LYS A 123 2.31 2.25 -6.39
CA LYS A 123 1.46 3.44 -6.31
C LYS A 123 0.92 3.62 -4.88
N GLY A 124 1.03 4.85 -4.36
CA GLY A 124 0.69 5.23 -2.99
C GLY A 124 1.65 4.68 -1.91
N GLY A 125 2.84 4.20 -2.30
CA GLY A 125 3.89 3.79 -1.37
C GLY A 125 4.55 4.97 -0.63
N GLY A 126 4.29 6.22 -1.06
CA GLY A 126 4.95 7.42 -0.57
C GLY A 126 4.11 8.67 -0.69
N GLY A 127 4.67 9.81 -0.27
CA GLY A 127 4.00 11.11 -0.41
C GLY A 127 2.85 11.33 0.57
N ASN A 128 1.97 12.24 0.19
CA ASN A 128 0.72 12.52 0.88
C ASN A 128 -0.40 11.73 0.20
N THR A 129 -0.37 10.43 0.45
CA THR A 129 -1.25 9.45 -0.17
C THR A 129 -1.73 8.48 0.90
N VAL A 130 -2.79 7.73 0.58
CA VAL A 130 -3.17 6.54 1.34
C VAL A 130 -2.04 5.53 1.27
N ARG A 131 -1.51 5.13 2.41
CA ARG A 131 -0.43 4.13 2.55
C ARG A 131 -1.00 2.72 2.48
N ASN A 132 -0.13 1.71 2.56
CA ASN A 132 -0.58 0.34 2.65
C ASN A 132 -1.56 0.15 3.80
N ILE A 133 -2.68 -0.52 3.50
CA ILE A 133 -3.73 -0.84 4.48
C ILE A 133 -3.35 -2.17 5.11
N THR A 134 -3.06 -2.13 6.40
CA THR A 134 -2.52 -3.26 7.14
C THR A 134 -3.62 -4.03 7.84
N SER A 135 -3.40 -5.32 8.08
CA SER A 135 -4.29 -6.16 8.88
C SER A 135 -3.50 -6.96 9.94
N CYS A 136 -4.19 -7.68 10.82
CA CYS A 136 -3.53 -8.70 11.66
C CYS A 136 -2.72 -9.67 10.77
N TYR A 137 -1.51 -10.00 11.21
CA TYR A 137 -0.60 -10.90 10.46
C TYR A 137 -1.07 -12.37 10.46
N ASP A 138 -1.98 -12.71 11.36
CA ASP A 138 -2.60 -14.03 11.55
C ASP A 138 -4.10 -14.02 11.24
N ALA A 139 -4.60 -13.00 10.54
CA ALA A 139 -6.01 -12.91 10.14
C ALA A 139 -6.46 -14.16 9.37
N GLY A 140 -7.62 -14.72 9.72
CA GLY A 140 -8.19 -15.94 9.15
C GLY A 140 -7.68 -17.25 9.78
N VAL A 141 -6.64 -17.20 10.62
CA VAL A 141 -6.13 -18.35 11.37
C VAL A 141 -5.97 -18.07 12.87
N CYS A 142 -6.20 -16.84 13.30
CA CYS A 142 -6.06 -16.41 14.68
C CYS A 142 -7.21 -16.97 15.53
N THR A 143 -6.89 -17.73 16.57
CA THR A 143 -7.91 -18.32 17.46
C THR A 143 -8.68 -17.32 18.30
N THR A 144 -8.29 -16.05 18.33
CA THR A 144 -8.97 -15.00 19.12
C THR A 144 -9.61 -13.92 18.27
N GLU A 145 -9.52 -14.00 16.95
CA GLU A 145 -10.16 -13.00 16.10
C GLU A 145 -11.68 -13.13 16.18
N VAL A 146 -12.38 -12.00 16.08
CA VAL A 146 -13.84 -11.97 16.03
C VAL A 146 -14.33 -12.48 14.67
N PHE A 147 -13.59 -12.12 13.61
CA PHE A 147 -13.69 -12.62 12.24
C PHE A 147 -12.43 -12.20 11.45
N ASP A 148 -12.20 -12.84 10.30
CA ASP A 148 -11.08 -12.51 9.40
C ASP A 148 -11.24 -11.12 8.78
N VAL A 149 -10.29 -10.23 9.04
CA VAL A 149 -10.31 -8.83 8.57
C VAL A 149 -9.48 -8.58 7.30
N SER A 150 -8.75 -9.59 6.81
CA SER A 150 -7.82 -9.45 5.68
C SER A 150 -8.54 -9.02 4.39
N SER A 151 -9.73 -9.58 4.14
CA SER A 151 -10.56 -9.26 2.98
C SER A 151 -11.01 -7.80 2.94
N TYR A 152 -11.30 -7.19 4.09
CA TYR A 152 -11.66 -5.77 4.20
C TYR A 152 -10.47 -4.86 3.88
N ALA A 153 -9.28 -5.19 4.38
CA ALA A 153 -8.07 -4.45 4.06
C ALA A 153 -7.72 -4.53 2.56
N VAL A 154 -7.91 -5.70 1.94
CA VAL A 154 -7.75 -5.89 0.49
C VAL A 154 -8.78 -5.07 -0.29
N ALA A 155 -10.07 -5.21 0.02
CA ALA A 155 -11.15 -4.51 -0.67
C ALA A 155 -11.03 -2.99 -0.57
N LEU A 156 -10.72 -2.46 0.62
CA LEU A 156 -10.50 -1.02 0.79
C LEU A 156 -9.25 -0.54 0.06
N THR A 157 -8.23 -1.40 -0.10
CA THR A 157 -7.07 -1.04 -0.92
C THR A 157 -7.44 -0.94 -2.40
N GLU A 158 -8.27 -1.85 -2.92
CA GLU A 158 -8.75 -1.76 -4.31
C GLU A 158 -9.55 -0.47 -4.54
N PHE A 159 -10.45 -0.13 -3.61
CA PHE A 159 -11.22 1.10 -3.62
C PHE A 159 -10.32 2.35 -3.65
N MET A 160 -9.44 2.50 -2.65
CA MET A 160 -8.57 3.67 -2.51
C MET A 160 -7.51 3.78 -3.62
N LEU A 161 -7.06 2.66 -4.20
CA LEU A 161 -6.06 2.70 -5.27
C LEU A 161 -6.67 3.18 -6.60
N ALA A 162 -7.97 2.99 -6.78
CA ALA A 162 -8.72 3.46 -7.94
C ALA A 162 -9.14 4.94 -7.85
N ASP A 163 -9.30 5.46 -6.62
CA ASP A 163 -9.68 6.84 -6.37
C ASP A 163 -8.49 7.82 -6.53
N PRO A 164 -8.59 8.87 -7.38
CA PRO A 164 -7.56 9.91 -7.49
C PRO A 164 -7.31 10.71 -6.20
N LEU A 165 -8.34 10.95 -5.38
CA LEU A 165 -8.21 11.77 -4.16
C LEU A 165 -7.27 11.13 -3.14
N SER A 166 -7.21 9.80 -3.15
CA SER A 166 -6.25 9.01 -2.37
C SER A 166 -4.77 9.34 -2.62
N PHE A 167 -4.45 10.15 -3.64
CA PHE A 167 -3.08 10.56 -3.98
C PHE A 167 -2.81 12.07 -3.77
N GLU A 168 -3.81 12.86 -3.37
CA GLU A 168 -3.75 14.32 -3.27
C GLU A 168 -4.09 14.82 -1.85
N LEU A 169 -3.62 14.09 -0.84
CA LEU A 169 -3.97 14.37 0.55
C LEU A 169 -3.09 15.51 1.16
N PRO A 170 -3.54 16.14 2.26
CA PRO A 170 -2.70 17.09 3.00
C PRO A 170 -1.44 16.43 3.59
N ARG A 171 -1.56 15.15 3.98
CA ARG A 171 -0.47 14.36 4.56
C ARG A 171 -0.64 12.86 4.27
N LYS A 172 0.36 12.07 4.67
CA LYS A 172 0.26 10.59 4.65
C LYS A 172 -0.98 10.15 5.42
N TYR A 173 -1.72 9.19 4.89
CA TYR A 173 -2.91 8.63 5.53
C TYR A 173 -2.77 7.12 5.66
N LYS A 174 -2.89 6.60 6.88
CA LYS A 174 -2.69 5.19 7.21
C LYS A 174 -4.00 4.61 7.72
N ILE A 175 -4.35 3.46 7.16
CA ILE A 175 -5.53 2.70 7.56
C ILE A 175 -5.07 1.32 8.06
N ALA A 176 -5.73 0.78 9.08
CA ALA A 176 -5.43 -0.55 9.60
C ALA A 176 -6.68 -1.25 10.14
N PHE A 177 -6.71 -2.59 10.00
CA PHE A 177 -7.77 -3.47 10.48
C PHE A 177 -7.24 -4.48 11.48
N SER A 178 -7.82 -4.52 12.67
CA SER A 178 -7.49 -5.48 13.71
C SER A 178 -8.67 -6.42 13.96
N GLY A 179 -8.42 -7.74 13.93
CA GLY A 179 -9.45 -8.76 14.12
C GLY A 179 -9.96 -8.90 15.55
N CYS A 180 -9.33 -8.25 16.53
CA CYS A 180 -9.80 -8.20 17.92
C CYS A 180 -9.14 -7.02 18.66
N SER A 181 -9.53 -6.80 19.92
CA SER A 181 -9.02 -5.71 20.78
C SER A 181 -7.53 -5.81 21.15
N ARG A 182 -6.83 -6.90 20.80
CA ARG A 182 -5.36 -7.00 20.95
C ARG A 182 -4.61 -6.04 20.04
N ASP A 183 -5.26 -5.56 18.98
CA ASP A 183 -4.78 -4.54 18.06
C ASP A 183 -3.40 -4.82 17.43
N CYS A 184 -3.15 -6.06 17.02
CA CYS A 184 -1.89 -6.47 16.40
C CYS A 184 -1.52 -5.67 15.13
N ALA A 185 -2.52 -5.10 14.43
CA ALA A 185 -2.30 -4.31 13.23
C ALA A 185 -2.01 -2.83 13.50
N GLY A 186 -2.17 -2.37 14.75
CA GLY A 186 -2.04 -0.96 15.13
C GLY A 186 -3.14 -0.08 14.53
N ALA A 187 -4.39 -0.56 14.56
CA ALA A 187 -5.59 0.19 14.19
C ALA A 187 -5.73 1.45 15.02
N THR A 188 -5.60 1.36 16.35
CA THR A 188 -5.75 2.52 17.25
C THR A 188 -4.63 3.56 17.11
N VAL A 189 -3.54 3.26 16.41
CA VAL A 189 -2.41 4.18 16.19
C VAL A 189 -2.21 4.54 14.71
N SER A 190 -3.22 4.24 13.89
CA SER A 190 -3.32 4.65 12.49
C SER A 190 -4.21 5.89 12.35
N ASP A 191 -4.13 6.58 11.21
CA ASP A 191 -4.93 7.79 10.97
C ASP A 191 -6.43 7.44 11.00
N VAL A 192 -6.80 6.29 10.43
CA VAL A 192 -8.08 5.60 10.67
C VAL A 192 -7.82 4.12 10.99
N GLY A 193 -8.55 3.59 11.96
CA GLY A 193 -8.39 2.22 12.43
C GLY A 193 -9.72 1.53 12.69
N PHE A 194 -9.80 0.25 12.34
CA PHE A 194 -10.98 -0.57 12.56
C PHE A 194 -10.65 -1.76 13.44
N ILE A 195 -11.37 -1.94 14.54
CA ILE A 195 -11.27 -3.15 15.38
C ILE A 195 -12.56 -3.95 15.21
N ALA A 196 -12.44 -5.20 14.79
CA ALA A 196 -13.56 -6.10 14.54
C ALA A 196 -14.42 -6.30 15.81
N LYS A 197 -15.73 -6.21 15.63
CA LYS A 197 -16.74 -6.31 16.69
C LYS A 197 -17.98 -7.05 16.16
N ARG A 198 -18.69 -7.73 17.05
CA ARG A 198 -20.06 -8.23 16.79
C ARG A 198 -21.04 -7.51 17.69
N GLN A 199 -22.11 -6.98 17.12
CA GLN A 199 -23.19 -6.34 17.86
C GLN A 199 -24.53 -6.82 17.32
N ASN A 200 -25.39 -7.33 18.21
CA ASN A 200 -26.71 -7.86 17.85
C ASN A 200 -26.68 -8.88 16.70
N GLY A 201 -25.68 -9.77 16.71
CA GLY A 201 -25.49 -10.80 15.68
C GLY A 201 -24.88 -10.31 14.36
N LYS A 202 -24.66 -9.00 14.19
CA LYS A 202 -24.06 -8.41 12.98
C LYS A 202 -22.55 -8.23 13.14
N GLN A 203 -21.82 -8.37 12.04
CA GLN A 203 -20.39 -8.06 11.96
C GLN A 203 -20.20 -6.57 11.68
N GLY A 204 -19.13 -6.01 12.23
CA GLY A 204 -18.78 -4.60 12.07
C GLY A 204 -17.51 -4.29 12.81
N PHE A 205 -17.25 -3.01 13.01
CA PHE A 205 -16.01 -2.52 13.59
C PHE A 205 -16.26 -1.34 14.53
N SER A 206 -15.54 -1.26 15.64
CA SER A 206 -15.33 0.05 16.26
C SER A 206 -14.30 0.81 15.43
N ALA A 207 -14.60 2.07 15.10
CA ALA A 207 -13.74 2.92 14.29
C ALA A 207 -13.01 3.94 15.15
N TYR A 208 -11.72 4.11 14.90
CA TYR A 208 -10.83 5.06 15.56
C TYR A 208 -10.25 6.02 14.53
N ALA A 209 -10.00 7.26 14.93
CA ALA A 209 -9.42 8.28 14.06
C ALA A 209 -8.35 9.14 14.77
N GLY A 210 -7.40 9.67 14.00
CA GLY A 210 -6.39 10.61 14.50
C GLY A 210 -5.26 9.97 15.30
N GLY A 211 -5.02 8.67 15.14
CA GLY A 211 -3.90 7.96 15.75
C GLY A 211 -2.57 8.21 15.01
N GLY A 212 -1.46 8.05 15.73
CA GLY A 212 -0.14 8.18 15.10
C GLY A 212 1.02 7.84 16.02
N MET A 213 2.09 7.30 15.42
CA MET A 213 3.38 7.01 16.08
C MET A 213 4.48 7.97 15.59
N GLY A 214 4.14 9.24 15.39
CA GLY A 214 5.09 10.28 14.99
C GLY A 214 5.89 10.81 16.18
N ALA A 215 6.56 11.95 15.99
CA ALA A 215 7.22 12.68 17.08
C ALA A 215 6.23 13.05 18.21
N TYR A 216 4.99 13.36 17.84
CA TYR A 216 3.86 13.50 18.75
C TYR A 216 2.98 12.25 18.58
N SER A 217 3.23 11.23 19.39
CA SER A 217 2.46 9.99 19.34
C SER A 217 1.13 10.13 20.06
N LYS A 218 0.06 9.61 19.45
CA LYS A 218 -1.29 9.66 19.99
C LYS A 218 -2.03 8.35 19.65
N VAL A 219 -2.80 7.84 20.60
CA VAL A 219 -3.84 6.82 20.34
C VAL A 219 -5.05 7.53 19.78
N GLY A 220 -5.58 7.05 18.66
CA GLY A 220 -6.74 7.61 17.99
C GLY A 220 -7.95 7.66 18.92
N ASP A 221 -8.78 8.66 18.71
CA ASP A 221 -10.03 8.80 19.43
C ASP A 221 -11.04 7.79 18.87
N LEU A 222 -11.85 7.19 19.73
CA LEU A 222 -12.96 6.35 19.29
C LEU A 222 -13.98 7.26 18.58
N LEU A 223 -14.13 7.06 17.27
CA LEU A 223 -15.04 7.84 16.44
C LEU A 223 -16.44 7.23 16.47
N GLU A 224 -16.53 5.92 16.25
CA GLU A 224 -17.79 5.17 16.24
C GLU A 224 -17.63 3.87 17.00
N GLU A 225 -18.58 3.55 17.87
CA GLU A 225 -18.56 2.31 18.64
C GLU A 225 -18.84 1.07 17.78
N PHE A 226 -19.58 1.25 16.68
CA PHE A 226 -19.94 0.19 15.75
C PHE A 226 -20.33 0.74 14.37
N VAL A 227 -19.53 0.37 13.38
CA VAL A 227 -19.75 0.62 11.96
C VAL A 227 -20.05 -0.74 11.33
N PRO A 228 -21.20 -0.92 10.65
CA PRO A 228 -21.47 -2.12 9.86
C PRO A 228 -20.32 -2.39 8.87
N ASP A 229 -19.99 -3.66 8.68
CA ASP A 229 -18.84 -4.07 7.89
C ASP A 229 -18.89 -3.61 6.42
N GLY A 230 -20.09 -3.52 5.83
CA GLY A 230 -20.32 -2.96 4.50
C GLY A 230 -20.11 -1.44 4.38
N GLU A 231 -19.99 -0.72 5.50
CA GLU A 231 -19.93 0.76 5.55
C GLU A 231 -18.53 1.29 5.91
N VAL A 232 -17.54 0.43 6.13
CA VAL A 232 -16.18 0.86 6.52
C VAL A 232 -15.52 1.80 5.53
N HIS A 233 -15.85 1.69 4.24
CA HIS A 233 -15.32 2.57 3.19
C HIS A 233 -15.80 4.01 3.35
N LEU A 234 -17.04 4.22 3.83
CA LEU A 234 -17.61 5.55 4.08
C LEU A 234 -16.83 6.27 5.18
N VAL A 235 -16.46 5.55 6.25
CA VAL A 235 -15.64 6.10 7.35
C VAL A 235 -14.21 6.37 6.90
N ALA A 236 -13.66 5.55 6.00
CA ALA A 236 -12.31 5.74 5.50
C ALA A 236 -12.19 6.92 4.51
N GLU A 237 -13.27 7.26 3.81
CA GLU A 237 -13.35 8.34 2.80
C GLU A 237 -13.75 9.71 3.39
N ALA A 238 -14.60 9.74 4.43
CA ALA A 238 -15.13 10.95 5.06
C ALA A 238 -14.06 11.85 5.71
#